data_AF-A0AAU1FEV3-F1
#
_entry.id   AF-A0AAU1FEV3-F1
#
_cell.length_a   1.000
_cell.length_b   1.000
_cell.length_c   1.000
_cell.angle_alpha   90.00
_cell.angle_beta   90.00
_cell.angle_gamma   90.00
#
_symmetry.space_group_name_H-M   'P 1'
#
loop_
_entity.id
_entity.type
_entity.pdbx_description
1 polymer ?
#
loop_
_entity_poly.entity_id
_entity_poly.type
_entity_poly.pdbx_seq_one_letter_code
_entity_poly.pdbx_strand_id
1 'polypeptide(L)'
;MVVDVACRSCGKPLPGREGRKGRSSVYCSAACRQKAYRERQTAPADTVQGLIDDVGRQVEALVPQPPSVFYSGVNELASSVGRLRRIARVARDTANEDREGREGRQTSVTKAPVTKALVTDAPHTKAPVTEVALGESDFAALVESYRSELRVHCYRMSGSYDDAEDLVQETFLRAWRARDGFAGRASLRTWLYRIATNTCLDFQRRTARRPQRYEPLPGMNHGSGAEPPARITWLQPYPDEDLPSADDQPDARAVSRETLELVFLAAIQHLPPRQRAVLVLRDVLGLPATETAEALEMTVASVNSALQRARPTLRDHLPHRRADWTAEADAREREILRRYMAAAERLDLTEVTTLLSEDIKLTMPPNPFWFVGREALVEFLSVSLDPASPMFLGHWRHLPARANGQLAAGGYVRRPGTTVYRAQVLDVLRIEGDRIVEITSFEPHLFPAFGLPLRLPADR
;
A
#
# COMPACT_ATOMS: atom_id res chain seq x y z
N MET A 1 -2.44 -42.49 -28.84
CA MET A 1 -2.51 -43.45 -27.73
C MET A 1 -3.47 -42.92 -26.69
N VAL A 2 -4.63 -43.57 -26.51
CA VAL A 2 -5.60 -43.19 -25.49
C VAL A 2 -5.04 -43.68 -24.15
N VAL A 3 -4.64 -42.75 -23.29
CA VAL A 3 -4.16 -43.09 -21.94
C VAL A 3 -5.37 -43.59 -21.16
N ASP A 4 -5.38 -44.88 -20.82
CA ASP A 4 -6.43 -45.49 -20.02
C ASP A 4 -6.39 -44.88 -18.61
N VAL A 5 -7.29 -43.94 -18.34
CA VAL A 5 -7.33 -43.26 -17.04
C VAL A 5 -8.19 -44.09 -16.09
N ALA A 6 -7.54 -44.72 -15.10
CA ALA A 6 -8.21 -45.49 -14.05
C ALA A 6 -8.63 -44.61 -12.86
N CYS A 7 -9.71 -45.00 -12.19
CA CYS A 7 -10.21 -44.36 -10.98
C CYS A 7 -9.23 -44.52 -9.82
N ARG A 8 -8.79 -43.42 -9.20
CA ARG A 8 -7.81 -43.47 -8.10
C ARG A 8 -8.28 -44.16 -6.82
N SER A 9 -9.58 -44.43 -6.66
CA SER A 9 -10.12 -45.08 -5.46
C SER A 9 -10.36 -46.59 -5.63
N CYS A 10 -10.55 -47.08 -6.86
CA CYS A 10 -10.92 -48.48 -7.11
C CYS A 10 -10.27 -49.12 -8.35
N GLY A 11 -9.42 -48.39 -9.08
CA GLY A 11 -8.71 -48.89 -10.26
C GLY A 11 -9.56 -49.12 -11.51
N LYS A 12 -10.89 -48.93 -11.45
CA LYS A 12 -11.77 -49.14 -12.60
C LYS A 12 -11.58 -48.07 -13.68
N PRO A 13 -11.73 -48.40 -14.98
CA PRO A 13 -11.65 -47.42 -16.06
C PRO A 13 -12.65 -46.29 -15.84
N LEU A 14 -12.22 -45.06 -16.07
CA LEU A 14 -13.12 -43.90 -16.01
C LEU A 14 -14.01 -43.88 -17.27
N PRO A 15 -15.30 -43.53 -17.15
CA PRO A 15 -16.20 -43.48 -18.29
C PRO A 15 -15.66 -42.50 -19.36
N GLY A 16 -15.59 -42.97 -20.60
CA GLY A 16 -15.05 -42.22 -21.73
C GLY A 16 -15.82 -40.92 -22.00
N ARG A 17 -15.11 -39.91 -22.53
CA ARG A 17 -15.70 -38.63 -22.92
C ARG A 17 -16.44 -38.76 -24.27
N GLU A 18 -17.72 -39.10 -24.23
CA GLU A 18 -18.61 -38.87 -25.38
C GLU A 18 -18.93 -37.37 -25.49
N GLY A 19 -18.02 -36.59 -26.07
CA GLY A 19 -18.28 -35.22 -26.54
C GLY A 19 -18.42 -34.10 -25.49
N ARG A 20 -18.31 -34.37 -24.18
CA ARG A 20 -18.45 -33.33 -23.13
C ARG A 20 -17.17 -32.52 -22.89
N LYS A 21 -17.24 -31.18 -22.94
CA LYS A 21 -16.14 -30.26 -22.57
C LYS A 21 -16.19 -29.92 -21.06
N GLY A 22 -15.16 -30.31 -20.30
CA GLY A 22 -15.01 -30.06 -18.84
C GLY A 22 -13.87 -30.89 -18.23
N ARG A 23 -13.40 -30.59 -17.00
CA ARG A 23 -12.32 -31.38 -16.32
C ARG A 23 -12.68 -32.88 -16.24
N SER A 24 -11.72 -33.76 -16.53
CA SER A 24 -11.91 -35.21 -16.45
C SER A 24 -12.22 -35.64 -15.01
N SER A 25 -13.22 -36.50 -14.82
CA SER A 25 -13.53 -37.03 -13.48
C SER A 25 -12.38 -37.92 -13.03
N VAL A 26 -11.84 -37.70 -11.84
CA VAL A 26 -10.76 -38.53 -11.26
C VAL A 26 -11.31 -39.82 -10.63
N TYR A 27 -12.64 -39.92 -10.46
CA TYR A 27 -13.33 -41.04 -9.83
C TYR A 27 -14.48 -41.56 -10.69
N CYS A 28 -14.68 -42.88 -10.72
CA CYS A 28 -15.70 -43.53 -11.56
C CYS A 28 -17.13 -43.40 -11.01
N SER A 29 -17.30 -43.03 -9.73
CA SER A 29 -18.61 -42.86 -9.11
C SER A 29 -18.57 -41.89 -7.92
N ALA A 30 -19.74 -41.39 -7.51
CA ALA A 30 -19.88 -40.59 -6.29
C ALA A 30 -19.44 -41.36 -5.03
N ALA A 31 -19.70 -42.68 -4.97
CA ALA A 31 -19.26 -43.55 -3.88
C ALA A 31 -17.72 -43.61 -3.77
N CYS A 32 -16.99 -43.72 -4.88
CA CYS A 32 -15.53 -43.68 -4.90
C CYS A 32 -14.98 -42.31 -4.44
N ARG A 33 -15.69 -41.23 -4.76
CA ARG A 33 -15.34 -39.88 -4.31
C ARG A 33 -15.52 -39.72 -2.79
N GLN A 34 -16.61 -40.26 -2.24
CA GLN A 34 -16.88 -40.25 -0.80
C GLN A 34 -15.98 -41.19 0.00
N LYS A 35 -15.53 -42.31 -0.59
CA LYS A 35 -14.52 -43.19 0.02
C LYS A 35 -13.18 -42.48 0.14
N ALA A 36 -12.69 -41.88 -0.95
CA ALA A 36 -11.46 -41.09 -0.95
C ALA A 36 -11.53 -39.85 -0.03
N TYR A 37 -12.72 -39.27 0.16
CA TYR A 37 -12.93 -38.19 1.13
C TYR A 37 -12.83 -38.68 2.58
N ARG A 38 -13.45 -39.83 2.89
CA ARG A 38 -13.37 -40.43 4.23
C ARG A 38 -11.95 -40.86 4.59
N GLU A 39 -11.22 -41.48 3.66
CA GLU A 39 -9.82 -41.89 3.87
C GLU A 39 -8.89 -40.70 4.15
N ARG A 40 -9.15 -39.52 3.58
CA ARG A 40 -8.42 -38.28 3.90
C ARG A 40 -8.72 -37.73 5.28
N GLN A 41 -9.93 -37.94 5.79
CA GLN A 41 -10.31 -37.48 7.14
C GLN A 41 -9.85 -38.44 8.24
N THR A 42 -9.60 -39.71 7.92
CA THR A 42 -9.12 -40.71 8.88
C THR A 42 -7.60 -40.88 8.90
N ALA A 43 -6.84 -40.12 8.09
CA ALA A 43 -5.39 -40.06 8.23
C ALA A 43 -5.07 -39.19 9.47
N PRO A 44 -4.27 -39.67 10.44
CA PRO A 44 -4.08 -38.97 11.70
C PRO A 44 -3.20 -37.73 11.49
N ALA A 45 -3.84 -36.57 11.30
CA ALA A 45 -3.19 -35.26 11.19
C ALA A 45 -2.61 -34.75 12.52
N ASP A 46 -2.79 -35.48 13.62
CA ASP A 46 -2.37 -35.06 14.97
C ASP A 46 -1.02 -35.68 15.41
N THR A 47 -0.27 -36.29 14.50
CA THR A 47 1.09 -36.80 14.79
C THR A 47 2.13 -36.09 13.95
N VAL A 48 3.30 -35.83 14.56
CA VAL A 48 4.45 -35.19 13.90
C VAL A 48 4.84 -35.93 12.62
N GLN A 49 4.80 -37.28 12.64
CA GLN A 49 5.08 -38.09 11.46
C GLN A 49 4.03 -37.91 10.35
N GLY A 50 2.75 -37.79 10.70
CA GLY A 50 1.68 -37.50 9.73
C GLY A 50 1.84 -36.13 9.07
N LEU A 51 2.36 -35.14 9.80
CA LEU A 51 2.67 -33.83 9.25
C LEU A 51 3.87 -33.87 8.29
N ILE A 52 4.93 -34.61 8.65
CA ILE A 52 6.13 -34.82 7.82
C ILE A 52 5.75 -35.51 6.50
N ASP A 53 4.94 -36.57 6.56
CA ASP A 53 4.50 -37.31 5.39
C ASP A 53 3.59 -36.45 4.49
N ASP A 54 2.76 -35.57 5.06
CA ASP A 54 1.92 -34.65 4.29
C ASP A 54 2.75 -33.58 3.56
N VAL A 55 3.72 -32.98 4.26
CA VAL A 55 4.67 -32.03 3.65
C VAL A 55 5.48 -32.72 2.55
N GLY A 56 5.98 -33.94 2.79
CA GLY A 56 6.71 -34.73 1.78
C GLY A 56 5.89 -34.96 0.51
N ARG A 57 4.62 -35.39 0.65
CA ARG A 57 3.71 -35.55 -0.48
C ARG A 57 3.42 -34.24 -1.22
N GLN A 58 3.28 -33.13 -0.50
CA GLN A 58 3.04 -31.82 -1.10
C GLN A 58 4.27 -31.33 -1.89
N VAL A 59 5.47 -31.58 -1.37
CA VAL A 59 6.74 -31.25 -2.03
C VAL A 59 6.96 -32.10 -3.28
N GLU A 60 6.68 -33.41 -3.25
CA GLU A 60 6.75 -34.28 -4.43
C GLU A 60 5.72 -33.91 -5.52
N ALA A 61 4.58 -33.33 -5.12
CA ALA A 61 3.57 -32.84 -6.05
C ALA A 61 3.95 -31.50 -6.72
N LEU A 62 4.95 -30.79 -6.20
CA LEU A 62 5.46 -29.55 -6.79
C LEU A 62 6.48 -29.88 -7.89
N VAL A 63 5.99 -30.14 -9.10
CA VAL A 63 6.84 -30.20 -10.29
C VAL A 63 7.25 -28.77 -10.68
N PRO A 64 8.55 -28.41 -10.72
CA PRO A 64 8.99 -27.11 -11.21
C PRO A 64 8.59 -26.97 -12.68
N GLN A 65 7.70 -26.02 -12.98
CA GLN A 65 7.34 -25.72 -14.36
C GLN A 65 8.22 -24.58 -14.89
N PRO A 66 8.58 -24.60 -16.18
CA PRO A 66 9.28 -23.48 -16.80
C PRO A 66 8.47 -22.19 -16.60
N PRO A 67 9.11 -21.03 -16.36
CA PRO A 67 8.43 -19.75 -16.09
C PRO A 67 7.33 -19.38 -17.09
N SER A 68 7.49 -19.79 -18.35
CA SER A 68 6.50 -19.59 -19.42
C SER A 68 5.13 -20.23 -19.14
N VAL A 69 5.09 -21.35 -18.40
CA VAL A 69 3.84 -22.04 -18.02
C VAL A 69 3.17 -21.37 -16.82
N PHE A 70 3.93 -20.75 -15.92
CA PHE A 70 3.38 -19.93 -14.84
C PHE A 70 2.72 -18.66 -15.40
N TYR A 71 3.37 -17.98 -16.34
CA TYR A 71 2.79 -16.80 -16.99
C TYR A 71 1.60 -17.13 -17.90
N SER A 72 1.58 -18.29 -18.57
CA SER A 72 0.39 -18.73 -19.32
C SER A 72 -0.77 -19.08 -18.36
N GLY A 73 -0.49 -19.72 -17.23
CA GLY A 73 -1.48 -20.04 -16.20
C GLY A 73 -2.08 -18.79 -15.55
N VAL A 74 -1.25 -17.77 -15.29
CA VAL A 74 -1.70 -16.46 -14.77
C VAL A 74 -2.58 -15.74 -15.81
N ASN A 75 -2.22 -15.77 -17.11
CA ASN A 75 -3.04 -15.19 -18.17
C ASN A 75 -4.35 -15.94 -18.40
N GLU A 76 -4.36 -17.27 -18.32
CA GLU A 76 -5.57 -18.09 -18.40
C GLU A 76 -6.49 -17.90 -17.18
N LEU A 77 -5.91 -17.73 -15.99
CA LEU A 77 -6.63 -17.40 -14.76
C LEU A 77 -7.23 -15.99 -14.84
N ALA A 78 -6.46 -14.99 -15.27
CA ALA A 78 -6.94 -13.63 -15.49
C ALA A 78 -8.08 -13.59 -16.52
N SER A 79 -7.95 -14.35 -17.62
CA SER A 79 -9.00 -14.51 -18.63
C SER A 79 -10.25 -15.19 -18.08
N SER A 80 -10.10 -16.21 -17.22
CA SER A 80 -11.21 -16.92 -16.59
C SER A 80 -11.92 -16.08 -15.54
N VAL A 81 -11.19 -15.29 -14.75
CA VAL A 81 -11.74 -14.28 -13.84
C VAL A 81 -12.46 -13.18 -14.62
N GLY A 82 -11.91 -12.73 -15.75
CA GLY A 82 -12.56 -11.78 -16.65
C GLY A 82 -13.88 -12.30 -17.24
N ARG A 83 -13.96 -13.61 -17.57
CA ARG A 83 -15.21 -14.27 -17.99
C ARG A 83 -16.22 -14.37 -16.84
N LEU A 84 -15.80 -14.77 -15.65
CA LEU A 84 -16.66 -14.83 -14.46
C LEU A 84 -17.23 -13.46 -14.09
N ARG A 85 -16.43 -12.40 -14.16
CA ARG A 85 -16.90 -11.01 -13.95
C ARG A 85 -17.95 -10.58 -14.98
N ARG A 86 -17.81 -11.01 -16.24
CA ARG A 86 -18.80 -10.76 -17.30
C ARG A 86 -20.11 -11.49 -17.04
N ILE A 87 -20.05 -12.77 -16.67
CA ILE A 87 -21.23 -13.56 -16.33
C ILE A 87 -21.95 -12.97 -15.11
N ALA A 88 -21.20 -12.57 -14.08
CA ALA A 88 -21.75 -11.92 -12.88
C ALA A 88 -22.38 -10.56 -13.17
N ARG A 89 -21.87 -9.81 -14.16
CA ARG A 89 -22.47 -8.55 -14.63
C ARG A 89 -23.80 -8.82 -15.35
N VAL A 90 -23.81 -9.72 -16.34
CA VAL A 90 -25.03 -10.06 -17.08
C VAL A 90 -26.12 -10.58 -16.15
N ALA A 91 -25.78 -11.42 -15.18
CA ALA A 91 -26.72 -11.93 -14.18
C ALA A 91 -27.27 -10.83 -13.24
N ARG A 92 -26.49 -9.77 -12.98
CA ARG A 92 -26.93 -8.62 -12.18
C ARG A 92 -27.81 -7.67 -12.98
N ASP A 93 -27.49 -7.48 -14.26
CA ASP A 93 -28.25 -6.61 -15.15
C ASP A 93 -29.62 -7.24 -15.44
N THR A 94 -29.69 -8.55 -15.71
CA THR A 94 -30.97 -9.29 -15.82
C THR A 94 -31.78 -9.28 -14.51
N ALA A 95 -31.12 -9.41 -13.36
CA ALA A 95 -31.80 -9.32 -12.06
C ALA A 95 -32.33 -7.91 -11.73
N ASN A 96 -31.73 -6.86 -12.31
CA ASN A 96 -32.21 -5.47 -12.17
C ASN A 96 -33.34 -5.16 -13.14
N GLU A 97 -33.29 -5.67 -14.38
CA GLU A 97 -34.39 -5.56 -15.36
C GLU A 97 -35.67 -6.28 -14.86
N ASP A 98 -35.52 -7.45 -14.23
CA ASP A 98 -36.62 -8.18 -13.58
C ASP A 98 -37.19 -7.46 -12.34
N ARG A 99 -36.40 -6.56 -11.73
CA ARG A 99 -36.81 -5.76 -10.56
C ARG A 99 -37.54 -4.49 -10.97
N GLU A 100 -37.05 -3.80 -12.01
CA GLU A 100 -37.70 -2.63 -12.60
C GLU A 100 -39.02 -2.98 -13.32
N GLY A 101 -39.13 -4.20 -13.88
CA GLY A 101 -40.39 -4.72 -14.41
C GLY A 101 -41.46 -5.03 -13.35
N ARG A 102 -41.08 -5.16 -12.07
CA ARG A 102 -42.00 -5.46 -10.94
C ARG A 102 -42.40 -4.24 -10.12
N GLU A 103 -41.66 -3.13 -10.18
CA GLU A 103 -41.97 -1.88 -9.47
C GLU A 103 -42.63 -0.81 -10.36
N GLY A 104 -42.80 -1.08 -11.66
CA GLY A 104 -43.49 -0.23 -12.63
C GLY A 104 -45.03 -0.21 -12.50
N ARG A 105 -45.59 0.15 -11.34
CA ARG A 105 -46.98 0.64 -11.27
C ARG A 105 -47.20 1.53 -10.05
N GLN A 106 -46.67 2.75 -10.08
CA GLN A 106 -47.28 3.89 -9.39
C GLN A 106 -46.93 5.21 -10.09
N THR A 107 -47.97 5.78 -10.69
CA THR A 107 -48.05 7.09 -11.35
C THR A 107 -48.14 8.23 -10.34
N SER A 108 -47.40 9.33 -10.54
CA SER A 108 -47.74 10.70 -10.10
C SER A 108 -46.74 11.69 -10.73
N VAL A 109 -47.04 12.34 -11.87
CA VAL A 109 -47.76 13.62 -12.06
C VAL A 109 -47.02 14.87 -11.51
N THR A 110 -46.21 15.47 -12.41
CA THR A 110 -46.09 16.91 -12.78
C THR A 110 -45.83 18.00 -11.72
N LYS A 111 -44.70 18.74 -11.85
CA LYS A 111 -44.62 20.12 -12.41
C LYS A 111 -43.21 20.74 -12.31
N ALA A 112 -42.80 21.40 -13.39
CA ALA A 112 -41.74 22.42 -13.49
C ALA A 112 -42.40 23.80 -13.79
N PRO A 113 -41.67 24.91 -14.01
CA PRO A 113 -40.37 25.38 -13.51
C PRO A 113 -40.47 26.79 -12.86
N VAL A 114 -39.42 27.29 -12.20
CA VAL A 114 -39.28 28.73 -11.92
C VAL A 114 -37.86 29.22 -12.28
N THR A 115 -37.82 30.31 -13.03
CA THR A 115 -36.68 30.98 -13.64
C THR A 115 -35.95 31.98 -12.74
N LYS A 116 -34.64 32.12 -13.02
CA LYS A 116 -33.74 33.31 -12.96
C LYS A 116 -33.54 34.09 -11.64
N ALA A 117 -32.27 34.23 -11.29
CA ALA A 117 -31.68 35.51 -10.84
C ALA A 117 -30.25 35.65 -11.41
N LEU A 118 -29.97 36.83 -12.00
CA LEU A 118 -28.64 37.28 -12.43
C LEU A 118 -27.85 37.79 -11.21
N VAL A 119 -26.54 37.54 -11.18
CA VAL A 119 -25.53 38.44 -10.59
C VAL A 119 -24.28 38.43 -11.49
N THR A 120 -23.63 39.58 -11.50
CA THR A 120 -22.72 40.22 -12.44
C THR A 120 -21.34 39.60 -12.68
N ASP A 121 -20.86 39.90 -13.87
CA ASP A 121 -19.58 39.59 -14.52
C ASP A 121 -18.37 40.30 -13.87
N ALA A 122 -17.21 39.64 -13.87
CA ALA A 122 -15.88 40.25 -13.73
C ALA A 122 -14.92 39.51 -14.70
N PRO A 123 -14.13 40.23 -15.52
CA PRO A 123 -13.47 39.61 -16.67
C PRO A 123 -12.21 38.85 -16.26
N HIS A 124 -12.27 37.52 -16.30
CA HIS A 124 -11.09 36.68 -16.46
C HIS A 124 -11.04 36.14 -17.89
N THR A 125 -10.05 36.61 -18.63
CA THR A 125 -9.75 36.27 -20.02
C THR A 125 -9.51 34.76 -20.15
N LYS A 126 -10.54 34.01 -20.57
CA LYS A 126 -10.38 32.64 -21.08
C LYS A 126 -10.25 32.71 -22.60
N ALA A 127 -9.08 32.32 -23.11
CA ALA A 127 -8.97 31.93 -24.52
C ALA A 127 -9.95 30.76 -24.79
N PRO A 128 -10.65 30.73 -25.93
CA PRO A 128 -11.60 29.68 -26.24
C PRO A 128 -10.82 28.40 -26.57
N VAL A 129 -10.83 27.44 -25.64
CA VAL A 129 -10.41 26.06 -25.95
C VAL A 129 -11.51 25.47 -26.83
N THR A 130 -11.20 25.33 -28.11
CA THR A 130 -12.06 24.69 -29.10
C THR A 130 -12.23 23.22 -28.72
N GLU A 131 -13.46 22.73 -28.75
CA GLU A 131 -13.82 21.31 -28.57
C GLU A 131 -13.10 20.44 -29.62
N VAL A 132 -11.90 19.97 -29.29
CA VAL A 132 -11.34 18.79 -29.92
C VAL A 132 -11.74 17.63 -29.02
N ALA A 133 -12.66 16.80 -29.49
CA ALA A 133 -12.89 15.50 -28.87
C ALA A 133 -11.55 14.76 -28.89
N LEU A 134 -10.87 14.68 -27.74
CA LEU A 134 -9.60 13.98 -27.60
C LEU A 134 -9.81 12.54 -28.09
N GLY A 135 -9.01 12.11 -29.06
CA GLY A 135 -9.04 10.71 -29.48
C GLY A 135 -8.75 9.79 -28.29
N GLU A 136 -9.17 8.53 -28.41
CA GLU A 136 -8.95 7.52 -27.37
C GLU A 136 -7.48 7.41 -26.92
N SER A 137 -6.53 7.47 -27.88
CA SER A 137 -5.09 7.51 -27.61
C SER A 137 -4.64 8.79 -26.89
N ASP A 138 -5.20 9.93 -27.29
CA ASP A 138 -4.79 11.25 -26.79
C ASP A 138 -5.27 11.44 -25.35
N PHE A 139 -6.47 10.95 -25.04
CA PHE A 139 -6.97 10.92 -23.67
C PHE A 139 -6.12 10.01 -22.78
N ALA A 140 -5.75 8.82 -23.26
CA ALA A 140 -4.92 7.90 -22.48
C ALA A 140 -3.54 8.51 -22.17
N ALA A 141 -2.87 9.11 -23.17
CA ALA A 141 -1.59 9.77 -22.99
C ALA A 141 -1.69 10.97 -22.02
N LEU A 142 -2.75 11.76 -22.13
CA LEU A 142 -2.97 12.92 -21.27
C LEU A 142 -3.31 12.52 -19.83
N VAL A 143 -4.05 11.43 -19.60
CA VAL A 143 -4.29 10.92 -18.24
C VAL A 143 -3.01 10.35 -17.63
N GLU A 144 -2.22 9.65 -18.45
CA GLU A 144 -0.94 9.05 -18.02
C GLU A 144 0.07 10.12 -17.54
N SER A 145 0.07 11.33 -18.11
CA SER A 145 0.92 12.42 -17.63
C SER A 145 0.63 12.85 -16.19
N TYR A 146 -0.55 12.50 -15.65
CA TYR A 146 -0.92 12.78 -14.26
C TYR A 146 -0.62 11.62 -13.30
N ARG A 147 -0.01 10.51 -13.76
CA ARG A 147 0.25 9.32 -12.92
C ARG A 147 1.01 9.65 -11.64
N SER A 148 2.15 10.35 -11.76
CA SER A 148 3.03 10.62 -10.61
C SER A 148 2.26 11.39 -9.52
N GLU A 149 1.60 12.48 -9.86
CA GLU A 149 0.87 13.28 -8.87
C GLU A 149 -0.36 12.60 -8.29
N LEU A 150 -1.06 11.78 -9.09
CA LEU A 150 -2.21 11.01 -8.61
C LEU A 150 -1.76 9.87 -7.70
N ARG A 151 -0.59 9.28 -7.95
CA ARG A 151 0.02 8.29 -7.06
C ARG A 151 0.36 8.89 -5.71
N VAL A 152 0.98 10.06 -5.70
CA VAL A 152 1.26 10.81 -4.45
C VAL A 152 -0.04 11.13 -3.71
N HIS A 153 -1.10 11.53 -4.43
CA HIS A 153 -2.41 11.76 -3.83
C HIS A 153 -3.03 10.49 -3.22
N CYS A 154 -3.04 9.40 -3.99
CA CYS A 154 -3.53 8.10 -3.53
C CYS A 154 -2.71 7.57 -2.35
N TYR A 155 -1.40 7.84 -2.31
CA TYR A 155 -0.52 7.51 -1.19
C TYR A 155 -0.85 8.32 0.07
N ARG A 156 -1.02 9.65 -0.02
CA ARG A 156 -1.49 10.47 1.11
C ARG A 156 -2.83 9.99 1.66
N MET A 157 -3.72 9.53 0.78
CA MET A 157 -4.99 8.96 1.21
C MET A 157 -4.82 7.60 1.87
N SER A 158 -4.13 6.65 1.24
CA SER A 158 -4.08 5.24 1.68
C SER A 158 -3.04 4.95 2.76
N GLY A 159 -1.91 5.66 2.78
CA GLY A 159 -0.74 5.38 3.59
C GLY A 159 0.13 4.21 3.08
N SER A 160 -0.23 3.58 1.97
CA SER A 160 0.47 2.41 1.41
C SER A 160 0.94 2.68 -0.02
N TYR A 161 2.19 2.34 -0.32
CA TYR A 161 2.76 2.43 -1.66
C TYR A 161 2.04 1.49 -2.63
N ASP A 162 1.87 0.22 -2.23
CA ASP A 162 1.19 -0.79 -3.04
C ASP A 162 -0.28 -0.42 -3.31
N ASP A 163 -1.01 -0.01 -2.27
CA ASP A 163 -2.40 0.43 -2.43
C ASP A 163 -2.48 1.68 -3.32
N ALA A 164 -1.51 2.60 -3.25
CA ALA A 164 -1.51 3.80 -4.08
C ALA A 164 -1.37 3.48 -5.57
N GLU A 165 -0.52 2.52 -5.94
CA GLU A 165 -0.40 2.03 -7.32
C GLU A 165 -1.71 1.44 -7.84
N ASP A 166 -2.34 0.56 -7.05
CA ASP A 166 -3.63 -0.04 -7.39
C ASP A 166 -4.74 1.00 -7.53
N LEU A 167 -4.75 2.01 -6.65
CA LEU A 167 -5.74 3.09 -6.66
C LEU A 167 -5.59 4.00 -7.87
N VAL A 168 -4.37 4.28 -8.33
CA VAL A 168 -4.14 5.02 -9.57
C VAL A 168 -4.65 4.24 -10.78
N GLN A 169 -4.37 2.94 -10.85
CA GLN A 169 -4.88 2.10 -11.93
C GLN A 169 -6.42 2.09 -11.97
N GLU A 170 -7.08 1.92 -10.82
CA GLU A 170 -8.54 1.98 -10.75
C GLU A 170 -9.07 3.38 -11.10
N THR A 171 -8.35 4.44 -10.73
CA THR A 171 -8.68 5.82 -11.11
C THR A 171 -8.66 5.99 -12.63
N PHE A 172 -7.63 5.51 -13.31
CA PHE A 172 -7.52 5.58 -14.76
C PHE A 172 -8.61 4.76 -15.47
N LEU A 173 -8.93 3.57 -14.96
CA LEU A 173 -10.03 2.76 -15.49
C LEU A 173 -11.39 3.45 -15.33
N ARG A 174 -11.63 4.14 -14.20
CA ARG A 174 -12.85 4.92 -13.99
C ARG A 174 -12.89 6.17 -14.87
N ALA A 175 -11.77 6.87 -15.01
CA ALA A 175 -11.65 8.01 -15.90
C ALA A 175 -11.93 7.61 -17.36
N TRP A 176 -11.35 6.50 -17.83
CA TRP A 176 -11.61 5.96 -19.16
C TRP A 176 -13.08 5.69 -19.42
N ARG A 177 -13.78 5.04 -18.48
CA ARG A 177 -15.21 4.75 -18.58
C ARG A 177 -16.08 6.00 -18.55
N ALA A 178 -15.62 7.06 -17.88
CA ALA A 178 -16.35 8.31 -17.71
C ALA A 178 -15.96 9.39 -18.75
N ARG A 179 -15.05 9.09 -19.70
CA ARG A 179 -14.47 10.06 -20.64
C ARG A 179 -15.52 10.80 -21.47
N ASP A 180 -16.53 10.08 -21.95
CA ASP A 180 -17.60 10.64 -22.79
C ASP A 180 -18.49 11.64 -22.03
N GLY A 181 -18.51 11.56 -20.68
CA GLY A 181 -19.24 12.48 -19.82
C GLY A 181 -18.44 13.69 -19.36
N PHE A 182 -17.15 13.80 -19.73
CA PHE A 182 -16.31 14.94 -19.35
C PHE A 182 -16.63 16.16 -20.23
N ALA A 183 -17.56 16.99 -19.76
CA ALA A 183 -18.02 18.19 -20.48
C ALA A 183 -17.09 19.42 -20.35
N GLY A 184 -15.81 19.26 -19.98
CA GLY A 184 -14.84 20.37 -19.88
C GLY A 184 -15.15 21.48 -18.87
N ARG A 185 -16.17 21.30 -18.01
CA ARG A 185 -16.62 22.30 -17.01
C ARG A 185 -15.60 22.54 -15.89
N ALA A 186 -14.74 21.56 -15.62
CA ALA A 186 -13.59 21.66 -14.72
C ALA A 186 -12.32 21.30 -15.49
N SER A 187 -11.16 21.69 -14.96
CA SER A 187 -9.88 21.22 -15.53
C SER A 187 -9.81 19.69 -15.48
N LEU A 188 -9.10 19.07 -16.43
CA LEU A 188 -8.91 17.62 -16.45
C LEU A 188 -8.25 17.14 -15.14
N ARG A 189 -7.25 17.90 -14.66
CA ARG A 189 -6.62 17.70 -13.35
C ARG A 189 -7.67 17.61 -12.24
N THR A 190 -8.51 18.63 -12.05
CA THR A 190 -9.56 18.65 -11.02
C THR A 190 -10.50 17.46 -11.14
N TRP A 191 -10.86 17.09 -12.38
CA TRP A 191 -11.73 15.95 -12.63
C TRP A 191 -11.07 14.61 -12.26
N LEU A 192 -9.78 14.41 -12.55
CA LEU A 192 -9.02 13.22 -12.16
C LEU A 192 -8.85 13.13 -10.64
N TYR A 193 -8.51 14.22 -9.97
CA TYR A 193 -8.41 14.24 -8.50
C TYR A 193 -9.72 13.90 -7.82
N ARG A 194 -10.86 14.33 -8.37
CA ARG A 194 -12.19 13.92 -7.89
C ARG A 194 -12.39 12.41 -7.99
N ILE A 195 -12.07 11.81 -9.14
CA ILE A 195 -12.17 10.36 -9.35
C ILE A 195 -11.23 9.61 -8.39
N ALA A 196 -9.98 10.06 -8.28
CA ALA A 196 -8.98 9.46 -7.40
C ALA A 196 -9.40 9.51 -5.93
N THR A 197 -9.87 10.68 -5.47
CA THR A 197 -10.31 10.87 -4.08
C THR A 197 -11.49 9.96 -3.74
N ASN A 198 -12.49 9.89 -4.62
CA ASN A 198 -13.64 9.01 -4.41
C ASN A 198 -13.23 7.52 -4.43
N THR A 199 -12.29 7.15 -5.30
CA THR A 199 -11.73 5.79 -5.35
C THR A 199 -11.00 5.44 -4.04
N CYS A 200 -10.23 6.38 -3.47
CA CYS A 200 -9.58 6.20 -2.17
C CYS A 200 -10.59 6.11 -1.03
N LEU A 201 -11.64 6.94 -1.03
CA LEU A 201 -12.71 6.89 -0.02
C LEU A 201 -13.47 5.56 -0.10
N ASP A 202 -13.78 5.06 -1.30
CA ASP A 202 -14.38 3.73 -1.50
C ASP A 202 -13.49 2.62 -0.94
N PHE A 203 -12.19 2.68 -1.22
CA PHE A 203 -11.21 1.73 -0.70
C PHE A 203 -11.14 1.75 0.83
N GLN A 204 -11.02 2.93 1.44
CA GLN A 204 -10.97 3.08 2.90
C GLN A 204 -12.27 2.63 3.58
N ARG A 205 -13.44 2.87 2.96
CA ARG A 205 -14.72 2.35 3.47
C ARG A 205 -14.75 0.82 3.47
N ARG A 206 -14.21 0.19 2.42
CA ARG A 206 -14.18 -1.28 2.30
C ARG A 206 -13.19 -1.92 3.27
N THR A 207 -12.01 -1.33 3.44
CA THR A 207 -10.96 -1.89 4.31
C THR A 207 -11.19 -1.55 5.79
N ALA A 208 -11.85 -0.41 6.06
CA ALA A 208 -12.21 0.08 7.40
C ALA A 208 -11.03 0.08 8.41
N ARG A 209 -9.81 0.25 7.90
CA ARG A 209 -8.58 0.24 8.69
C ARG A 209 -8.59 1.39 9.71
N ARG A 210 -8.11 1.10 10.92
CA ARG A 210 -8.00 2.07 12.03
C ARG A 210 -6.64 1.93 12.71
N PRO A 211 -5.99 3.04 13.10
CA PRO A 211 -4.74 2.98 13.83
C PRO A 211 -4.92 2.12 15.08
N GLN A 212 -3.97 1.25 15.32
CA GLN A 212 -3.94 0.35 16.46
C GLN A 212 -2.95 0.89 17.49
N ARG A 213 -2.97 0.31 18.69
CA ARG A 213 -1.91 0.52 19.68
C ARG A 213 -0.92 -0.64 19.55
N TYR A 214 0.36 -0.38 19.77
CA TYR A 214 1.27 -1.48 20.03
C TYR A 214 0.93 -2.12 21.38
N GLU A 215 1.04 -3.44 21.41
CA GLU A 215 0.97 -4.22 22.66
C GLU A 215 2.39 -4.64 23.02
N PRO A 216 2.75 -4.69 24.31
CA PRO A 216 4.04 -5.24 24.74
C PRO A 216 4.17 -6.70 24.32
N LEU A 217 5.30 -7.07 23.72
CA LEU A 217 5.65 -8.45 23.40
C LEU A 217 6.19 -9.15 24.67
N PRO A 218 5.70 -10.36 25.00
CA PRO A 218 6.18 -11.09 26.17
C PRO A 218 7.70 -11.31 26.15
N GLY A 219 8.36 -11.02 27.27
CA GLY A 219 9.82 -11.21 27.42
C GLY A 219 10.67 -10.15 26.73
N MET A 220 10.09 -9.05 26.27
CA MET A 220 10.81 -7.94 25.63
C MET A 220 10.64 -6.64 26.42
N ASN A 221 11.75 -5.97 26.72
CA ASN A 221 11.73 -4.62 27.26
C ASN A 221 11.42 -3.62 26.14
N HIS A 222 10.30 -2.91 26.24
CA HIS A 222 9.87 -1.89 25.29
C HIS A 222 10.14 -0.45 25.75
N GLY A 223 10.79 -0.29 26.91
CA GLY A 223 10.99 0.99 27.58
C GLY A 223 10.01 1.21 28.72
N SER A 224 10.47 1.89 29.78
CA SER A 224 9.65 2.22 30.94
C SER A 224 8.93 3.57 30.78
N GLY A 225 7.61 3.60 31.01
CA GLY A 225 6.87 4.82 31.32
C GLY A 225 6.41 5.69 30.14
N ALA A 226 6.71 5.33 28.89
CA ALA A 226 6.21 6.03 27.71
C ALA A 226 5.04 5.29 27.05
N GLU A 227 3.99 6.02 26.63
CA GLU A 227 2.90 5.43 25.86
C GLU A 227 3.43 5.01 24.48
N PRO A 228 3.12 3.79 24.00
CA PRO A 228 3.56 3.35 22.69
C PRO A 228 3.05 4.31 21.60
N PRO A 229 3.85 4.56 20.55
CA PRO A 229 3.37 5.32 19.40
C PRO A 229 2.19 4.60 18.74
N ALA A 230 1.43 5.32 17.92
CA ALA A 230 0.35 4.71 17.16
C ALA A 230 0.90 3.70 16.15
N ARG A 231 0.28 2.51 16.09
CA ARG A 231 0.60 1.45 15.13
C ARG A 231 -0.31 1.56 13.92
N ILE A 232 0.25 2.04 12.81
CA ILE A 232 -0.44 2.10 11.52
C ILE A 232 0.04 0.92 10.69
N THR A 233 -0.68 -0.21 10.79
CA THR A 233 -0.24 -1.50 10.22
C THR A 233 -0.16 -1.53 8.70
N TRP A 234 -0.68 -0.53 8.00
CA TRP A 234 -0.62 -0.43 6.55
C TRP A 234 0.30 0.68 6.05
N LEU A 235 1.01 1.37 6.96
CA LEU A 235 1.95 2.39 6.57
C LEU A 235 3.11 1.74 5.80
N GLN A 236 3.44 2.29 4.64
CA GLN A 236 4.59 1.88 3.85
C GLN A 236 5.42 3.11 3.45
N PRO A 237 6.74 2.94 3.26
CA PRO A 237 7.62 4.00 2.82
C PRO A 237 7.40 4.28 1.32
N TYR A 238 7.65 5.52 0.91
CA TYR A 238 7.53 5.96 -0.47
C TYR A 238 8.90 6.38 -1.02
N PRO A 239 9.36 5.86 -2.17
CA PRO A 239 10.67 6.20 -2.73
C PRO A 239 10.72 7.65 -3.22
N ASP A 240 11.79 8.37 -2.88
CA ASP A 240 11.96 9.77 -3.27
C ASP A 240 12.08 9.96 -4.79
N GLU A 241 12.63 8.97 -5.51
CA GLU A 241 12.80 8.99 -6.97
C GLU A 241 11.46 9.03 -7.72
N ASP A 242 10.40 8.57 -7.06
CA ASP A 242 9.05 8.50 -7.60
C ASP A 242 8.23 9.78 -7.37
N LEU A 243 8.81 10.74 -6.62
CA LEU A 243 8.20 12.03 -6.34
C LEU A 243 8.27 12.95 -7.58
N PRO A 244 7.26 13.81 -7.80
CA PRO A 244 7.30 14.82 -8.85
C PRO A 244 8.56 15.69 -8.76
N SER A 245 9.20 15.96 -9.91
CA SER A 245 10.44 16.74 -9.97
C SER A 245 10.24 18.19 -9.51
N ALA A 246 11.29 18.76 -8.92
CA ALA A 246 11.32 20.14 -8.48
C ALA A 246 11.38 21.16 -9.62
N ASP A 247 11.77 20.74 -10.83
CA ASP A 247 11.86 21.60 -12.00
C ASP A 247 10.47 22.12 -12.44
N ASP A 248 9.40 21.45 -12.00
CA ASP A 248 8.03 21.86 -12.32
C ASP A 248 7.54 23.01 -11.42
N GLN A 249 7.94 23.06 -10.13
CA GLN A 249 7.55 24.12 -9.16
C GLN A 249 8.49 24.19 -7.92
N PRO A 250 9.46 25.13 -7.84
CA PRO A 250 10.45 25.18 -6.75
C PRO A 250 9.86 25.46 -5.36
N ASP A 251 8.86 26.35 -5.24
CA ASP A 251 8.18 26.64 -3.96
C ASP A 251 7.28 25.49 -3.50
N ALA A 252 6.83 24.63 -4.42
CA ALA A 252 6.07 23.43 -4.10
C ALA A 252 6.93 22.30 -3.54
N ARG A 253 8.27 22.37 -3.67
CA ARG A 253 9.18 21.29 -3.26
C ARG A 253 9.25 21.14 -1.74
N ALA A 254 9.36 22.26 -1.01
CA ALA A 254 9.45 22.24 0.46
C ALA A 254 8.13 21.78 1.08
N VAL A 255 7.00 22.33 0.63
CA VAL A 255 5.65 21.95 1.07
C VAL A 255 5.33 20.49 0.69
N SER A 256 5.74 20.04 -0.49
CA SER A 256 5.56 18.64 -0.90
C SER A 256 6.38 17.68 -0.04
N ARG A 257 7.63 18.03 0.29
CA ARG A 257 8.47 17.23 1.21
C ARG A 257 7.86 17.15 2.61
N GLU A 258 7.47 18.28 3.21
CA GLU A 258 6.89 18.31 4.55
C GLU A 258 5.57 17.51 4.65
N THR A 259 4.77 17.54 3.58
CA THR A 259 3.50 16.80 3.49
C THR A 259 3.67 15.36 3.02
N LEU A 260 4.91 14.91 2.82
CA LEU A 260 5.26 13.53 2.47
C LEU A 260 6.11 12.84 3.52
N GLU A 261 6.71 13.57 4.44
CA GLU A 261 7.36 13.01 5.63
C GLU A 261 6.49 11.94 6.28
N LEU A 262 7.16 10.90 6.75
CA LEU A 262 6.50 9.73 7.28
C LEU A 262 5.67 10.07 8.53
N VAL A 263 6.13 11.04 9.34
CA VAL A 263 5.42 11.49 10.54
C VAL A 263 4.11 12.20 10.19
N PHE A 264 4.09 12.99 9.11
CA PHE A 264 2.88 13.63 8.63
C PHE A 264 1.92 12.61 8.03
N LEU A 265 2.44 11.70 7.21
CA LEU A 265 1.68 10.60 6.62
C LEU A 265 1.03 9.73 7.69
N ALA A 266 1.76 9.43 8.77
CA ALA A 266 1.24 8.74 9.93
C ALA A 266 0.13 9.54 10.63
N ALA A 267 0.36 10.83 10.91
CA ALA A 267 -0.61 11.70 11.58
C ALA A 267 -1.94 11.81 10.82
N ILE A 268 -1.91 11.98 9.49
CA ILE A 268 -3.15 12.05 8.69
C ILE A 268 -3.91 10.71 8.67
N GLN A 269 -3.28 9.57 8.98
CA GLN A 269 -3.97 8.28 9.09
C GLN A 269 -4.92 8.20 10.31
N HIS A 270 -4.77 9.08 11.30
CA HIS A 270 -5.69 9.19 12.44
C HIS A 270 -7.02 9.87 12.08
N LEU A 271 -7.04 10.62 10.97
CA LEU A 271 -8.23 11.32 10.53
C LEU A 271 -9.26 10.34 9.94
N PRO A 272 -10.57 10.55 10.21
CA PRO A 272 -11.62 9.91 9.43
C PRO A 272 -11.43 10.15 7.92
N PRO A 273 -11.74 9.17 7.05
CA PRO A 273 -11.53 9.23 5.59
C PRO A 273 -11.88 10.57 4.93
N ARG A 274 -13.07 11.11 5.21
CA ARG A 274 -13.53 12.37 4.63
C ARG A 274 -12.79 13.60 5.19
N GLN A 275 -12.41 13.59 6.46
CA GLN A 275 -11.62 14.68 7.05
C GLN A 275 -10.21 14.70 6.44
N ARG A 276 -9.62 13.52 6.23
CA ARG A 276 -8.35 13.35 5.50
C ARG A 276 -8.44 13.88 4.07
N ALA A 277 -9.48 13.49 3.33
CA ALA A 277 -9.70 13.98 1.97
C ALA A 277 -9.80 15.51 1.93
N VAL A 278 -10.59 16.10 2.82
CA VAL A 278 -10.74 17.56 2.93
C VAL A 278 -9.39 18.23 3.23
N LEU A 279 -8.63 17.70 4.18
CA LEU A 279 -7.31 18.23 4.54
C LEU A 279 -6.35 18.16 3.34
N VAL A 280 -6.24 17.02 2.66
CA VAL A 280 -5.33 16.86 1.51
C VAL A 280 -5.73 17.80 0.37
N LEU A 281 -7.02 17.89 0.02
CA LEU A 281 -7.47 18.78 -1.05
C LEU A 281 -7.26 20.26 -0.70
N ARG A 282 -7.50 20.68 0.55
CA ARG A 282 -7.44 22.09 0.99
C ARG A 282 -6.04 22.55 1.38
N ASP A 283 -5.43 21.87 2.35
CA ASP A 283 -4.19 22.33 2.99
C ASP A 283 -2.94 21.81 2.25
N VAL A 284 -3.04 20.71 1.48
CA VAL A 284 -1.89 20.16 0.73
C VAL A 284 -1.92 20.56 -0.76
N LEU A 285 -3.07 20.47 -1.40
CA LEU A 285 -3.21 20.77 -2.84
C LEU A 285 -3.76 22.18 -3.13
N GLY A 286 -4.19 22.92 -2.10
CA GLY A 286 -4.64 24.30 -2.25
C GLY A 286 -5.98 24.48 -2.99
N LEU A 287 -6.76 23.42 -3.25
CA LEU A 287 -8.03 23.55 -3.97
C LEU A 287 -9.02 24.44 -3.20
N PRO A 288 -9.80 25.32 -3.83
CA PRO A 288 -10.85 26.10 -3.18
C PRO A 288 -11.87 25.24 -2.41
N ALA A 289 -12.50 25.82 -1.38
CA ALA A 289 -13.52 25.12 -0.59
C ALA A 289 -14.75 24.74 -1.42
N THR A 290 -15.10 25.54 -2.43
CA THR A 290 -16.17 25.28 -3.41
C THR A 290 -15.85 24.06 -4.26
N GLU A 291 -14.66 24.00 -4.87
CA GLU A 291 -14.23 22.85 -5.66
C GLU A 291 -14.09 21.58 -4.82
N THR A 292 -13.61 21.71 -3.58
CA THR A 292 -13.53 20.58 -2.64
C THR A 292 -14.92 20.05 -2.28
N ALA A 293 -15.89 20.95 -2.07
CA ALA A 293 -17.27 20.61 -1.76
C ALA A 293 -17.93 19.86 -2.93
N GLU A 294 -17.73 20.34 -4.16
CA GLU A 294 -18.18 19.67 -5.37
C GLU A 294 -17.52 18.30 -5.55
N ALA A 295 -16.20 18.20 -5.34
CA ALA A 295 -15.46 16.95 -5.52
C ALA A 295 -15.88 15.85 -4.53
N LEU A 296 -16.23 16.23 -3.31
CA LEU A 296 -16.60 15.32 -2.22
C LEU A 296 -18.11 15.14 -2.02
N GLU A 297 -18.93 15.79 -2.86
CA GLU A 297 -20.40 15.84 -2.71
C GLU A 297 -20.81 16.31 -1.30
N MET A 298 -20.19 17.39 -0.85
CA MET A 298 -20.40 18.04 0.45
C MET A 298 -20.85 19.49 0.26
N THR A 299 -21.33 20.12 1.33
CA THR A 299 -21.51 21.58 1.33
C THR A 299 -20.18 22.27 1.69
N VAL A 300 -19.98 23.52 1.25
CA VAL A 300 -18.81 24.33 1.64
C VAL A 300 -18.70 24.45 3.17
N ALA A 301 -19.83 24.59 3.87
CA ALA A 301 -19.88 24.62 5.33
C ALA A 301 -19.39 23.29 5.95
N SER A 302 -19.74 22.14 5.35
CA SER A 302 -19.26 20.83 5.77
C SER A 302 -17.76 20.65 5.53
N VAL A 303 -17.23 21.16 4.41
CA VAL A 303 -15.78 21.17 4.11
C VAL A 303 -15.04 21.99 5.16
N ASN A 304 -15.45 23.23 5.41
CA ASN A 304 -14.81 24.09 6.42
C ASN A 304 -14.84 23.47 7.82
N SER A 305 -16.00 22.92 8.21
CA SER A 305 -16.16 22.21 9.48
C SER A 305 -15.28 20.95 9.58
N ALA A 306 -15.12 20.20 8.49
CA ALA A 306 -14.27 19.02 8.46
C ALA A 306 -12.79 19.39 8.60
N LEU A 307 -12.36 20.47 7.93
CA LEU A 307 -10.99 20.99 8.03
C LEU A 307 -10.68 21.51 9.44
N GLN A 308 -11.62 22.24 10.06
CA GLN A 308 -11.50 22.72 11.43
C GLN A 308 -11.33 21.57 12.43
N ARG A 309 -11.96 20.42 12.20
CA ARG A 309 -11.80 19.22 13.03
C ARG A 309 -10.51 18.44 12.73
N ALA A 310 -10.03 18.46 11.50
CA ALA A 310 -8.82 17.75 11.11
C ALA A 310 -7.55 18.36 11.74
N ARG A 311 -7.48 19.69 11.81
CA ARG A 311 -6.28 20.42 12.27
C ARG A 311 -5.89 20.11 13.73
N PRO A 312 -6.82 20.05 14.71
CA PRO A 312 -6.50 19.60 16.07
C PRO A 312 -5.89 18.20 16.10
N THR A 313 -6.48 17.22 15.41
CA THR A 313 -5.94 15.85 15.35
C THR A 313 -4.52 15.82 14.80
N LEU A 314 -4.20 16.63 13.79
CA LEU A 314 -2.82 16.72 13.30
C LEU A 314 -1.88 17.31 14.33
N ARG A 315 -2.27 18.39 15.00
CA ARG A 315 -1.45 19.02 16.04
C ARG A 315 -1.17 18.07 17.20
N ASP A 316 -2.12 17.21 17.55
CA ASP A 316 -1.97 16.24 18.62
C ASP A 316 -1.02 15.07 18.24
N HIS A 317 -0.87 14.80 16.94
CA HIS A 317 -0.05 13.68 16.43
C HIS A 317 1.28 14.11 15.78
N LEU A 318 1.46 15.38 15.43
CA LEU A 318 2.71 15.90 14.88
C LEU A 318 3.66 16.35 16.00
N PRO A 319 4.99 16.16 15.82
CA PRO A 319 5.98 16.70 16.74
C PRO A 319 5.95 18.24 16.78
N HIS A 320 6.25 18.82 17.94
CA HIS A 320 6.13 20.27 18.18
C HIS A 320 7.18 21.12 17.44
N ARG A 321 8.28 20.51 16.97
CA ARG A 321 9.34 21.18 16.21
C ARG A 321 9.30 20.72 14.76
N ARG A 322 8.79 21.60 13.90
CA ARG A 322 8.72 21.41 12.43
C ARG A 322 9.64 22.37 11.66
N ALA A 323 10.32 23.26 12.38
CA ALA A 323 11.32 24.20 11.88
C ALA A 323 12.65 23.80 12.54
N ASP A 324 13.72 23.43 11.85
CA ASP A 324 14.39 24.17 10.78
C ASP A 324 15.01 23.21 9.76
N TRP A 325 14.58 23.27 8.50
CA TRP A 325 15.13 22.45 7.43
C TRP A 325 16.04 23.34 6.56
N THR A 326 17.32 23.43 6.92
CA THR A 326 18.34 24.12 6.12
C THR A 326 19.14 23.13 5.29
N ALA A 327 19.66 23.54 4.13
CA ALA A 327 20.44 22.67 3.25
C ALA A 327 21.73 22.11 3.90
N GLU A 328 22.25 22.77 4.94
CA GLU A 328 23.40 22.30 5.73
C GLU A 328 23.04 21.09 6.61
N ALA A 329 21.78 20.96 7.01
CA ALA A 329 21.27 19.77 7.71
C ALA A 329 21.47 18.51 6.87
N ASP A 330 21.29 18.55 5.54
CA ASP A 330 21.40 17.36 4.69
C ASP A 330 22.82 16.78 4.63
N ALA A 331 23.88 17.60 4.72
CA ALA A 331 25.26 17.07 4.76
C ALA A 331 25.60 16.41 6.10
N ARG A 332 25.19 17.05 7.20
CA ARG A 332 25.37 16.53 8.57
C ARG A 332 24.54 15.27 8.81
N GLU A 333 23.29 15.26 8.38
CA GLU A 333 22.40 14.10 8.46
C GLU A 333 22.95 12.91 7.64
N ARG A 334 23.51 13.17 6.45
CA ARG A 334 24.19 12.13 5.64
C ARG A 334 25.39 11.53 6.36
N GLU A 335 26.14 12.35 7.09
CA GLU A 335 27.25 11.88 7.92
C GLU A 335 26.77 11.01 9.10
N ILE A 336 25.67 11.39 9.75
CA ILE A 336 25.03 10.57 10.80
C ILE A 336 24.55 9.22 10.24
N LEU A 337 23.88 9.23 9.08
CA LEU A 337 23.47 8.00 8.39
C LEU A 337 24.67 7.10 8.09
N ARG A 338 25.75 7.67 7.57
CA ARG A 338 26.98 6.93 7.26
C ARG A 338 27.60 6.31 8.51
N ARG A 339 27.67 7.05 9.62
CA ARG A 339 28.17 6.54 10.91
C ARG A 339 27.27 5.43 11.46
N TYR A 340 25.95 5.60 11.38
CA TYR A 340 24.96 4.61 11.80
C TYR A 340 25.13 3.29 11.04
N MET A 341 25.18 3.35 9.71
CA MET A 341 25.39 2.18 8.86
C MET A 341 26.72 1.49 9.19
N ALA A 342 27.81 2.26 9.30
CA ALA A 342 29.13 1.70 9.57
C ALA A 342 29.22 1.10 10.99
N ALA A 343 28.54 1.67 11.98
CA ALA A 343 28.49 1.13 13.34
C ALA A 343 27.74 -0.20 13.38
N ALA A 344 26.59 -0.28 12.70
CA ALA A 344 25.82 -1.52 12.60
C ALA A 344 26.60 -2.63 11.85
N GLU A 345 27.36 -2.29 10.81
CA GLU A 345 28.23 -3.23 10.10
C GLU A 345 29.37 -3.79 10.96
N ARG A 346 29.96 -2.94 11.83
CA ARG A 346 30.99 -3.35 12.78
C ARG A 346 30.45 -4.03 14.04
N LEU A 347 29.12 -4.14 14.18
CA LEU A 347 28.44 -4.58 15.41
C LEU A 347 28.84 -3.73 16.63
N ASP A 348 29.10 -2.44 16.40
CA ASP A 348 29.58 -1.47 17.38
C ASP A 348 28.39 -0.81 18.10
N LEU A 349 27.89 -1.50 19.13
CA LEU A 349 26.75 -1.04 19.92
C LEU A 349 27.03 0.28 20.64
N THR A 350 28.27 0.54 21.02
CA THR A 350 28.65 1.80 21.69
C THR A 350 28.45 2.96 20.74
N GLU A 351 28.99 2.87 19.52
CA GLU A 351 28.80 3.91 18.51
C GLU A 351 27.32 4.07 18.12
N VAL A 352 26.59 2.97 17.89
CA VAL A 352 25.13 3.02 17.65
C VAL A 352 24.43 3.81 18.76
N THR A 353 24.70 3.46 20.03
CA THR A 353 24.13 4.15 21.20
C THR A 353 24.45 5.65 21.22
N THR A 354 25.66 6.04 20.79
CA THR A 354 26.05 7.46 20.71
C THR A 354 25.33 8.25 19.61
N LEU A 355 24.73 7.58 18.63
CA LEU A 355 23.97 8.23 17.56
C LEU A 355 22.48 8.37 17.90
N LEU A 356 21.97 7.60 18.86
CA LEU A 356 20.57 7.63 19.28
C LEU A 356 20.32 8.73 20.32
N SER A 357 19.14 9.36 20.26
CA SER A 357 18.63 10.18 21.37
C SER A 357 18.24 9.29 22.55
N GLU A 358 18.13 9.88 23.75
CA GLU A 358 17.75 9.12 24.95
C GLU A 358 16.32 8.58 24.87
N ASP A 359 15.45 9.34 24.20
CA ASP A 359 14.02 9.11 24.00
C ASP A 359 13.68 8.50 22.63
N ILE A 360 14.67 7.90 21.95
CA ILE A 360 14.52 7.29 20.61
C ILE A 360 13.27 6.43 20.53
N LYS A 361 12.53 6.57 19.42
CA LYS A 361 11.40 5.70 19.09
C LYS A 361 11.78 4.80 17.92
N LEU A 362 11.64 3.49 18.08
CA LEU A 362 11.72 2.55 16.97
C LEU A 362 10.36 1.89 16.78
N THR A 363 9.89 1.79 15.54
CA THR A 363 8.67 1.04 15.19
C THR A 363 8.87 0.26 13.90
N MET A 364 8.17 -0.86 13.73
CA MET A 364 8.29 -1.67 12.51
C MET A 364 6.94 -2.09 11.93
N PRO A 365 6.09 -1.18 11.43
CA PRO A 365 4.83 -1.58 10.78
C PRO A 365 5.09 -2.45 9.51
N PRO A 366 4.25 -3.47 9.21
CA PRO A 366 3.08 -3.94 9.97
C PRO A 366 3.44 -4.72 11.24
N ASN A 367 4.68 -5.17 11.40
CA ASN A 367 5.12 -5.99 12.53
C ASN A 367 4.87 -5.30 13.88
N PRO A 368 4.58 -6.07 14.95
CA PRO A 368 4.31 -5.51 16.27
C PRO A 368 5.57 -5.06 17.01
N PHE A 369 6.72 -4.93 16.33
CA PHE A 369 8.00 -4.56 16.93
C PHE A 369 8.07 -3.05 17.17
N TRP A 370 8.37 -2.64 18.40
CA TRP A 370 8.50 -1.24 18.79
C TRP A 370 9.41 -1.09 20.02
N PHE A 371 10.02 0.07 20.20
CA PHE A 371 10.78 0.42 21.40
C PHE A 371 10.66 1.92 21.66
N VAL A 372 10.59 2.32 22.92
CA VAL A 372 10.75 3.71 23.34
C VAL A 372 11.90 3.81 24.34
N GLY A 373 12.84 4.69 24.06
CA GLY A 373 14.00 4.91 24.90
C GLY A 373 15.20 4.06 24.47
N ARG A 374 16.38 4.68 24.60
CA ARG A 374 17.66 4.13 24.14
C ARG A 374 18.03 2.83 24.82
N GLU A 375 17.77 2.73 26.13
CA GLU A 375 18.13 1.55 26.92
C GLU A 375 17.43 0.28 26.43
N ALA A 376 16.12 0.33 26.24
CA ALA A 376 15.32 -0.80 25.77
C ALA A 376 15.73 -1.26 24.36
N LEU A 377 15.99 -0.30 23.46
CA LEU A 377 16.47 -0.60 22.12
C LEU A 377 17.86 -1.24 22.15
N VAL A 378 18.79 -0.70 22.93
CA VAL A 378 20.16 -1.22 23.04
C VAL A 378 20.17 -2.61 23.68
N GLU A 379 19.30 -2.86 24.67
CA GLU A 379 19.14 -4.20 25.25
C GLU A 379 18.76 -5.23 24.18
N PHE A 380 17.77 -4.91 23.33
CA PHE A 380 17.40 -5.78 22.20
C PHE A 380 18.52 -5.95 21.17
N LEU A 381 19.20 -4.86 20.79
CA LEU A 381 20.31 -4.91 19.84
C LEU A 381 21.48 -5.70 20.40
N SER A 382 21.75 -5.64 21.70
CA SER A 382 22.87 -6.34 22.32
C SER A 382 22.82 -7.85 22.13
N VAL A 383 21.63 -8.41 22.26
CA VAL A 383 21.40 -9.86 22.14
C VAL A 383 21.34 -10.30 20.68
N SER A 384 20.87 -9.44 19.77
CA SER A 384 20.76 -9.77 18.34
C SER A 384 22.03 -9.51 17.53
N LEU A 385 22.93 -8.64 18.01
CA LEU A 385 24.19 -8.30 17.35
C LEU A 385 25.42 -9.00 17.94
N ASP A 386 25.30 -9.67 19.09
CA ASP A 386 26.41 -10.44 19.69
C ASP A 386 26.60 -11.80 19.00
N PRO A 387 27.75 -12.08 18.35
CA PRO A 387 28.04 -13.38 17.73
C PRO A 387 28.04 -14.58 18.69
N ALA A 388 28.20 -14.35 19.99
CA ALA A 388 28.13 -15.40 21.01
C ALA A 388 26.68 -15.71 21.45
N SER A 389 25.72 -14.86 21.07
CA SER A 389 24.32 -15.02 21.43
C SER A 389 23.62 -16.07 20.56
N PRO A 390 22.73 -16.92 21.13
CA PRO A 390 21.87 -17.81 20.34
C PRO A 390 20.88 -17.05 19.44
N MET A 391 20.66 -15.76 19.72
CA MET A 391 19.81 -14.87 18.94
C MET A 391 20.59 -14.07 17.90
N PHE A 392 21.89 -14.35 17.72
CA PHE A 392 22.73 -13.62 16.77
C PHE A 392 22.10 -13.63 15.38
N LEU A 393 21.75 -12.43 14.92
CA LEU A 393 21.02 -12.29 13.66
C LEU A 393 21.95 -12.57 12.47
N GLY A 394 23.22 -12.19 12.57
CA GLY A 394 24.22 -12.31 11.51
C GLY A 394 25.01 -11.04 11.31
N HIS A 395 25.87 -11.03 10.29
CA HIS A 395 26.64 -9.85 9.93
C HIS A 395 25.79 -8.94 9.05
N TRP A 396 25.90 -7.64 9.29
CA TRP A 396 25.13 -6.64 8.58
C TRP A 396 25.93 -5.99 7.46
N ARG A 397 25.20 -5.50 6.46
CA ARG A 397 25.67 -4.58 5.43
C ARG A 397 24.53 -3.61 5.12
N HIS A 398 24.84 -2.36 4.85
CA HIS A 398 23.84 -1.36 4.53
C HIS A 398 24.11 -0.70 3.18
N LEU A 399 23.03 -0.28 2.52
CA LEU A 399 23.09 0.65 1.40
C LEU A 399 22.25 1.89 1.73
N PRO A 400 22.71 3.09 1.39
CA PRO A 400 21.93 4.31 1.61
C PRO A 400 20.70 4.32 0.71
N ALA A 401 19.61 4.89 1.20
CA ALA A 401 18.37 5.10 0.47
C ALA A 401 17.71 6.42 0.93
N ARG A 402 16.61 6.79 0.27
CA ARG A 402 15.73 7.87 0.73
C ARG A 402 14.28 7.43 0.64
N ALA A 403 13.50 7.82 1.63
CA ALA A 403 12.08 7.54 1.70
C ALA A 403 11.33 8.73 2.28
N ASN A 404 10.21 9.12 1.68
CA ASN A 404 9.34 10.18 2.21
C ASN A 404 10.08 11.52 2.44
N GLY A 405 11.08 11.84 1.63
CA GLY A 405 11.95 13.00 1.78
C GLY A 405 13.08 12.82 2.81
N GLN A 406 13.07 11.74 3.59
CA GLN A 406 13.97 11.46 4.69
C GLN A 406 15.11 10.50 4.30
N LEU A 407 16.19 10.52 5.07
CA LEU A 407 17.28 9.56 4.93
C LEU A 407 16.83 8.17 5.37
N ALA A 408 17.25 7.15 4.62
CA ALA A 408 16.97 5.76 4.93
C ALA A 408 18.20 4.87 4.72
N ALA A 409 18.19 3.69 5.35
CA ALA A 409 19.20 2.65 5.16
C ALA A 409 18.52 1.32 4.81
N GLY A 410 18.91 0.72 3.68
CA GLY A 410 18.57 -0.66 3.36
C GLY A 410 19.54 -1.61 4.04
N GLY A 411 19.09 -2.30 5.10
CA GLY A 411 19.86 -3.28 5.84
C GLY A 411 19.78 -4.68 5.24
N TYR A 412 20.93 -5.33 5.15
CA TYR A 412 21.11 -6.68 4.65
C TYR A 412 21.81 -7.54 5.69
N VAL A 413 21.33 -8.76 5.87
CA VAL A 413 21.91 -9.69 6.84
C VAL A 413 22.47 -10.91 6.14
N ARG A 414 23.73 -11.24 6.45
CA ARG A 414 24.33 -12.54 6.20
C ARG A 414 24.20 -13.38 7.47
N ARG A 415 23.26 -14.34 7.44
CA ARG A 415 22.99 -15.25 8.56
C ARG A 415 24.20 -16.17 8.83
N PRO A 416 24.42 -16.60 10.09
CA PRO A 416 25.44 -17.60 10.40
C PRO A 416 25.31 -18.84 9.50
N GLY A 417 26.45 -19.33 8.99
CA GLY A 417 26.48 -20.48 8.07
C GLY A 417 26.04 -20.18 6.64
N THR A 418 25.73 -18.93 6.29
CA THR A 418 25.36 -18.52 4.93
C THR A 418 26.42 -17.59 4.31
N THR A 419 26.45 -17.54 2.99
CA THR A 419 27.39 -16.72 2.21
C THR A 419 26.74 -15.56 1.49
N VAL A 420 25.45 -15.28 1.72
CA VAL A 420 24.71 -14.25 0.97
C VAL A 420 24.08 -13.27 1.93
N TYR A 421 24.27 -11.98 1.66
CA TYR A 421 23.54 -10.91 2.32
C TYR A 421 22.14 -10.80 1.70
N ARG A 422 21.11 -10.95 2.54
CA ARG A 422 19.71 -10.84 2.11
C ARG A 422 19.10 -9.58 2.69
N ALA A 423 18.30 -8.88 1.88
CA ALA A 423 17.54 -7.73 2.34
C ALA A 423 16.72 -8.10 3.58
N GLN A 424 16.82 -7.28 4.63
CA GLN A 424 16.25 -7.57 5.94
C GLN A 424 15.32 -6.45 6.41
N VAL A 425 15.69 -5.18 6.20
CA VAL A 425 14.94 -4.04 6.72
C VAL A 425 15.24 -2.77 5.93
N LEU A 426 14.24 -1.91 5.73
CA LEU A 426 14.45 -0.52 5.32
C LEU A 426 14.19 0.39 6.51
N ASP A 427 15.23 1.00 7.05
CA ASP A 427 15.13 1.91 8.19
C ASP A 427 15.03 3.35 7.70
N VAL A 428 13.89 4.01 7.95
CA VAL A 428 13.68 5.44 7.66
C VAL A 428 13.96 6.24 8.93
N LEU A 429 14.92 7.16 8.86
CA LEU A 429 15.45 7.86 10.02
C LEU A 429 14.86 9.28 10.12
N ARG A 430 14.51 9.68 11.34
CA ARG A 430 14.30 11.08 11.70
C ARG A 430 15.47 11.52 12.58
N ILE A 431 16.13 12.58 12.15
CA ILE A 431 17.32 13.13 12.80
C ILE A 431 16.99 14.53 13.31
N GLU A 432 17.36 14.82 14.55
CA GLU A 432 17.30 16.16 15.12
C GLU A 432 18.68 16.51 15.70
N GLY A 433 19.30 17.57 15.20
CA GLY A 433 20.66 17.94 15.57
C GLY A 433 21.66 16.85 15.21
N ASP A 434 22.29 16.24 16.23
CA ASP A 434 23.28 15.16 16.07
C ASP A 434 22.74 13.76 16.39
N ARG A 435 21.42 13.63 16.57
CA ARG A 435 20.82 12.41 17.12
C ARG A 435 19.71 11.89 16.24
N ILE A 436 19.67 10.57 16.09
CA ILE A 436 18.53 9.85 15.56
C ILE A 436 17.49 9.80 16.68
N VAL A 437 16.34 10.42 16.43
CA VAL A 437 15.23 10.53 17.38
C VAL A 437 14.08 9.57 17.04
N GLU A 438 14.05 9.05 15.81
CA GLU A 438 13.08 8.04 15.41
C GLU A 438 13.60 7.16 14.27
N ILE A 439 13.27 5.87 14.33
CA ILE A 439 13.51 4.88 13.29
C ILE A 439 12.18 4.20 12.99
N THR A 440 11.71 4.32 11.75
CA THR A 440 10.61 3.48 11.26
C THR A 440 11.16 2.45 10.29
N SER A 441 11.11 1.19 10.71
CA SER A 441 11.63 0.04 9.99
C SER A 441 10.53 -0.61 9.16
N PHE A 442 10.84 -0.95 7.91
CA PHE A 442 9.90 -1.62 7.00
C PHE A 442 10.47 -2.93 6.48
N GLU A 443 9.57 -3.83 6.11
CA GLU A 443 9.93 -5.09 5.46
C GLU A 443 10.57 -4.84 4.09
N PRO A 444 11.46 -5.73 3.64
CA PRO A 444 12.28 -5.48 2.45
C PRO A 444 11.54 -5.72 1.12
N HIS A 445 10.24 -6.04 1.13
CA HIS A 445 9.51 -6.35 -0.11
C HIS A 445 9.47 -5.16 -1.09
N LEU A 446 9.59 -3.93 -0.58
CA LEU A 446 9.66 -2.73 -1.40
C LEU A 446 11.06 -2.36 -1.86
N PHE A 447 12.14 -3.07 -1.46
CA PHE A 447 13.51 -2.73 -1.88
C PHE A 447 13.65 -2.47 -3.40
N PRO A 448 13.05 -3.28 -4.31
CA PRO A 448 13.12 -3.00 -5.74
C PRO A 448 12.56 -1.62 -6.15
N ALA A 449 11.52 -1.12 -5.46
CA ALA A 449 10.96 0.22 -5.70
C ALA A 449 11.90 1.34 -5.24
N PHE A 450 12.83 1.04 -4.32
CA PHE A 450 13.89 1.96 -3.88
C PHE A 450 15.21 1.78 -4.67
N GLY A 451 15.19 1.02 -5.77
CA GLY A 451 16.42 0.68 -6.52
C GLY A 451 17.39 -0.22 -5.75
N LEU A 452 16.96 -0.81 -4.63
CA LEU A 452 17.75 -1.69 -3.80
C LEU A 452 17.58 -3.17 -4.24
N PRO A 453 18.66 -3.94 -4.39
CA PRO A 453 18.54 -5.36 -4.70
C PRO A 453 18.01 -6.15 -3.50
N LEU A 454 17.39 -7.32 -3.72
CA LEU A 454 16.98 -8.21 -2.61
C LEU A 454 18.13 -9.02 -2.01
N ARG A 455 19.29 -9.03 -2.68
CA ARG A 455 20.48 -9.78 -2.27
C ARG A 455 21.73 -9.02 -2.66
N LEU A 456 22.76 -9.06 -1.82
CA LEU A 456 24.11 -8.61 -2.16
C LEU A 456 25.05 -9.81 -2.25
N PRO A 457 26.03 -9.79 -3.17
CA PRO A 457 27.09 -10.78 -3.17
C PRO A 457 27.85 -10.72 -1.83
N ALA A 458 28.34 -11.86 -1.34
CA ALA A 458 29.36 -11.83 -0.30
C ALA A 458 30.58 -11.10 -0.84
N ASP A 459 31.26 -10.37 0.05
CA ASP A 459 32.58 -9.83 -0.24
C ASP A 459 33.47 -10.98 -0.72
N ARG A 460 34.10 -10.78 -1.89
CA ARG A 460 35.06 -11.74 -2.47
C ARG A 460 36.37 -11.73 -1.71
#